data_AF-A0A2K3JMN3-F1
#
_entry.id   AF-A0A2K3JMN3-F1
#
_cell.length_a   1.000
_cell.length_b   1.000
_cell.length_c   1.000
_cell.angle_alpha   90.00
_cell.angle_beta   90.00
_cell.angle_gamma   90.00
#
_symmetry.space_group_name_H-M   'P 1'
#
loop_
_entity.id
_entity.type
_entity.pdbx_description
1 polymer ?
#
loop_
_entity_poly.entity_id
_entity_poly.type
_entity_poly.pdbx_seq_one_letter_code
_entity_poly.pdbx_strand_id
1 'polypeptide(L)' 'MLHGEMWGMYIGMDLARRQGITQLQVESDLKVLVDMVMGNCKVNERTPPLIRRIQDLNNMN' A
#
# COMPACT_ATOMS: atom_id res chain seq x y z
N MET A 1 3.54 -14.12 -5.23
CA MET A 1 4.23 -12.88 -5.63
C MET A 1 3.49 -11.65 -5.11
N LEU A 2 2.28 -11.34 -5.62
CA LEU A 2 1.49 -10.15 -5.23
C LEU A 2 1.24 -10.01 -3.71
N HIS A 3 0.90 -11.10 -3.01
CA HIS A 3 0.66 -11.07 -1.57
C HIS A 3 1.93 -10.71 -0.76
N GLY A 4 3.10 -11.16 -1.21
CA GLY A 4 4.38 -10.84 -0.57
C GLY A 4 4.74 -9.37 -0.74
N GLU A 5 4.51 -8.80 -1.92
CA GLU A 5 4.73 -7.38 -2.16
C GLU A 5 3.80 -6.48 -1.35
N MET A 6 2.51 -6.85 -1.24
CA MET A 6 1.58 -6.11 -0.37
C MET A 6 2.06 -6.10 1.08
N TRP A 7 2.55 -7.23 1.61
CA TRP A 7 3.08 -7.28 2.97
C TRP A 7 4.38 -6.48 3.12
N GLY A 8 5.29 -6.57 2.15
CA GLY A 8 6.52 -5.78 2.15
C GLY A 8 6.24 -4.29 2.20
N MET A 9 5.30 -3.83 1.38
CA MET A 9 4.84 -2.44 1.35
C MET A 9 4.23 -2.01 2.68
N TYR A 10 3.27 -2.78 3.21
CA TYR A 10 2.63 -2.46 4.49
C TYR A 10 3.63 -2.40 5.64
N ILE A 11 4.53 -3.39 5.76
CA ILE A 11 5.52 -3.44 6.84
C ILE A 11 6.52 -2.30 6.73
N GLY A 12 7.02 -2.00 5.52
CA GLY A 12 7.94 -0.90 5.29
C GLY A 12 7.33 0.46 5.67
N MET A 13 6.09 0.70 5.25
CA MET A 13 5.36 1.93 5.57
C MET A 13 5.05 2.06 7.07
N ASP A 14 4.55 0.99 7.71
CA ASP A 14 4.24 0.98 9.15
C ASP A 14 5.51 1.19 9.99
N LEU A 15 6.62 0.54 9.64
CA LEU A 15 7.89 0.71 10.34
C LEU A 15 8.42 2.15 10.24
N ALA A 16 8.44 2.71 9.04
CA ALA A 16 8.92 4.07 8.83
C ALA A 16 8.05 5.11 9.56
N ARG A 17 6.72 4.92 9.58
CA ARG A 17 5.82 5.75 10.38
C ARG A 17 6.09 5.65 11.88
N ARG A 18 6.31 4.44 12.42
CA ARG A 18 6.68 4.24 13.84
C ARG A 18 8.01 4.92 14.20
N GLN A 19 8.87 5.17 13.21
CA GLN A 19 10.11 5.93 13.36
C GLN A 19 9.93 7.44 13.17
N GLY A 20 8.70 7.93 12.97
CA GLY A 20 8.40 9.34 12.78
C GLY A 20 8.63 9.85 11.35
N ILE A 21 8.87 8.96 10.38
CA ILE A 21 9.03 9.33 8.97
C ILE A 21 7.64 9.42 8.34
N THR A 22 7.24 10.63 7.97
CA THR A 22 5.93 10.90 7.38
C THR A 22 5.96 11.03 5.85
N GLN A 23 7.13 11.35 5.27
CA GLN A 23 7.33 11.48 3.83
C GLN A 23 8.12 10.29 3.31
N LEU A 24 7.44 9.35 2.64
CA LEU A 24 8.02 8.12 2.11
C LEU A 24 7.66 7.96 0.64
N GLN A 25 8.66 7.64 -0.17
CA GLN A 25 8.48 7.13 -1.53
C GLN A 25 8.59 5.61 -1.47
N VAL A 26 7.56 4.91 -1.92
CA VAL A 26 7.53 3.45 -2.00
C VAL A 26 7.29 3.06 -3.45
N GLU A 27 8.14 2.19 -3.99
CA GLU A 27 8.12 1.78 -5.39
C GLU A 27 7.74 0.30 -5.51
N SER A 28 7.03 -0.05 -6.59
CA SER A 28 6.67 -1.43 -6.95
C SER A 28 6.61 -1.55 -8.47
N ASP A 29 7.22 -2.61 -8.99
CA ASP A 29 7.18 -2.92 -10.43
C ASP A 29 5.82 -3.51 -10.87
N LEU A 30 4.98 -3.92 -9.90
CA LEU A 30 3.65 -4.44 -10.18
C LEU A 30 2.65 -3.30 -10.36
N LYS A 31 2.43 -2.89 -11.61
CA LYS A 31 1.41 -1.89 -11.98
C LYS A 31 0.04 -2.17 -11.35
N VAL A 32 -0.37 -3.44 -11.27
CA VAL A 32 -1.64 -3.83 -10.63
C VAL A 32 -1.69 -3.44 -9.15
N LEU A 33 -0.59 -3.55 -8.42
CA LEU A 33 -0.50 -3.16 -7.01
C LEU A 33 -0.54 -1.64 -6.87
N VAL A 34 0.21 -0.93 -7.73
CA VAL A 34 0.16 0.54 -7.81
C VAL A 34 -1.26 1.02 -8.10
N ASP A 35 -1.92 0.46 -9.10
CA ASP A 35 -3.31 0.82 -9.45
C ASP A 35 -4.28 0.51 -8.30
N MET A 36 -4.08 -0.57 -7.55
CA MET A 36 -4.90 -0.90 -6.38
C MET A 36 -4.70 0.09 -5.23
N VAL A 37 -3.46 0.41 -4.88
CA VAL A 37 -3.15 1.36 -3.80
C VAL A 37 -3.64 2.75 -4.16
N MET A 38 -3.43 3.19 -5.40
CA MET A 38 -3.90 4.50 -5.88
C MET A 38 -5.43 4.57 -6.11
N GLY A 39 -6.15 3.46 -5.96
CA GLY A 39 -7.60 3.41 -6.20
C GLY A 39 -8.00 3.51 -7.67
N ASN A 40 -7.05 3.35 -8.60
CA ASN A 40 -7.26 3.38 -10.05
C ASN A 40 -7.85 2.07 -10.59
N CYS A 41 -7.90 1.01 -9.78
CA CYS A 41 -8.45 -0.28 -10.17
C CYS A 41 -9.88 -0.46 -9.65
N LYS A 42 -10.86 -0.60 -10.56
CA LYS A 42 -12.22 -1.05 -10.22
C LYS A 42 -12.19 -2.57 -10.00
N VAL A 43 -11.61 -3.01 -8.89
CA VAL A 43 -11.70 -4.42 -8.48
C VAL A 43 -13.15 -4.67 -8.12
N ASN A 44 -13.85 -5.51 -8.90
CA ASN A 44 -15.23 -5.88 -8.62
C ASN A 44 -15.35 -6.35 -7.15
N GLU A 45 -15.98 -5.48 -6.35
CA GLU A 45 -16.54 -5.61 -5.01
C GLU A 45 -15.66 -5.99 -3.80
N ARG A 46 -14.41 -6.43 -3.94
CA ARG A 46 -13.54 -6.64 -2.76
C ARG A 46 -12.09 -6.23 -2.96
N THR A 47 -11.79 -4.97 -2.68
CA THR A 47 -10.42 -4.53 -2.35
C THR A 47 -9.89 -5.41 -1.21
N PRO A 48 -8.72 -6.06 -1.37
CA PRO A 48 -8.13 -6.85 -0.30
C PRO A 48 -7.96 -6.00 0.98
N PRO A 49 -8.26 -6.53 2.18
CA PRO A 49 -8.12 -5.77 3.43
C PRO A 49 -6.74 -5.15 3.63
N LEU A 50 -5.68 -5.81 3.14
CA LEU A 50 -4.31 -5.31 3.22
C LEU A 50 -4.08 -4.06 2.35
N ILE A 51 -4.70 -3.99 1.16
CA ILE A 51 -4.66 -2.79 0.32
C ILE A 51 -5.34 -1.62 1.04
N ARG A 52 -6.47 -1.85 1.72
CA ARG A 52 -7.13 -0.80 2.51
C ARG A 52 -6.21 -0.24 3.60
N ARG A 53 -5.50 -1.11 4.32
CA ARG A 53 -4.53 -0.66 5.34
C ARG A 53 -3.37 0.14 4.75
N ILE A 54 -2.87 -0.26 3.58
CA ILE A 54 -1.83 0.49 2.86
C ILE A 54 -2.37 1.86 2.43
N GLN A 55 -3.60 1.93 1.94
CA GLN A 55 -4.29 3.17 1.61
C GLN A 55 -4.47 4.08 2.83
N ASP A 56 -4.87 3.53 3.98
CA ASP A 56 -4.98 4.27 5.23
C ASP A 56 -3.63 4.89 5.61
N LEU A 57 -2.55 4.10 5.58
CA LEU A 57 -1.18 4.60 5.83
C LEU A 57 -0.75 5.70 4.85
N ASN A 58 -1.22 5.65 3.60
CA ASN A 58 -0.94 6.64 2.57
C ASN A 58 -1.76 7.94 2.78
N ASN A 59 -3.00 7.82 3.26
CA ASN A 59 -3.94 8.93 3.40
C ASN A 59 -3.85 9.66 4.75
N MET A 60 -3.16 9.10 5.75
CA MET A 60 -2.98 9.70 7.09
C MET A 60 -1.94 10.84 7.10
N ASN A 61 -2.02 11.76 6.13
CA ASN A 61 -1.16 12.95 6.07
C ASN A 61 -1.46 13.91 7.22
#